data_AF-A0A3D4RX14-F1
#
_entry.id   AF-A0A3D4RX14-F1
#
_cell.length_a   1.000
_cell.length_b   1.000
_cell.length_c   1.000
_cell.angle_alpha   90.00
_cell.angle_beta   90.00
_cell.angle_gamma   90.00
#
_symmetry.space_group_name_H-M   'P 1'
#
loop_
_entity.id
_entity.type
_entity.pdbx_description
1 polymer ?
#
loop_
_entity_poly.entity_id
_entity_poly.type
_entity_poly.pdbx_seq_one_letter_code
_entity_poly.pdbx_strand_id
1 'polypeptide(L)'
;MGTETQGTESRTPVELLVLSACQTAEGDDRTPLGLTGVALQSGARGAIGALWPVDDAATQLIMRRLYENLRDPGATKGRALQQAQLALLREPAWTEPYYWAPFILVGNWL
;
A
#
# COMPACT_ATOMS: atom_id res chain seq x y z
N MET A 1 -47.48 -12.29 -1.02
CA MET A 1 -46.78 -11.13 -0.43
C MET A 1 -45.32 -11.55 -0.28
N GLY A 2 -44.41 -10.82 -0.91
CA GLY A 2 -43.13 -11.33 -1.45
C GLY A 2 -42.14 -11.92 -0.44
N THR A 3 -41.47 -12.99 -0.88
CA THR A 3 -40.26 -13.50 -0.28
C THR A 3 -39.10 -12.58 -0.67
N GLU A 4 -38.58 -11.81 0.29
CA GLU A 4 -37.30 -11.08 0.15
C GLU A 4 -36.17 -12.10 -0.02
N THR A 5 -35.72 -12.25 -1.25
CA THR A 5 -34.49 -12.96 -1.59
C THR A 5 -33.31 -12.10 -1.13
N GLN A 6 -32.74 -12.38 0.05
CA GLN A 6 -31.44 -11.82 0.43
C GLN A 6 -30.39 -12.35 -0.56
N GLY A 7 -30.04 -11.53 -1.54
CA GLY A 7 -28.86 -11.77 -2.36
C GLY A 7 -27.64 -11.72 -1.45
N THR A 8 -27.00 -12.85 -1.22
CA THR A 8 -25.68 -12.91 -0.62
C THR A 8 -24.70 -12.25 -1.57
N GLU A 9 -24.49 -10.93 -1.43
CA GLU A 9 -23.36 -10.25 -2.07
C GLU A 9 -22.08 -10.92 -1.58
N SER A 10 -21.42 -11.66 -2.47
CA SER A 10 -20.07 -12.14 -2.25
C SER A 10 -19.14 -10.93 -2.16
N ARG A 11 -18.93 -10.41 -0.95
CA ARG A 11 -17.92 -9.38 -0.69
C ARG A 11 -16.55 -10.02 -0.80
N THR A 12 -16.00 -10.01 -2.02
CA THR A 12 -14.62 -10.42 -2.25
C THR A 12 -13.71 -9.41 -1.55
N PRO A 13 -12.89 -9.82 -0.57
CA PRO A 13 -12.00 -8.91 0.14
C PRO A 13 -11.02 -8.23 -0.81
N VAL A 14 -10.71 -6.95 -0.57
CA VAL A 14 -9.64 -6.27 -1.29
C VAL A 14 -8.31 -6.90 -0.88
N GLU A 15 -7.59 -7.51 -1.83
CA GLU A 15 -6.30 -8.16 -1.55
C GLU A 15 -5.20 -7.17 -1.16
N LEU A 16 -5.18 -6.00 -1.80
CA LEU A 16 -4.22 -4.93 -1.56
C LEU A 16 -4.84 -3.58 -1.89
N LEU A 17 -4.82 -2.64 -0.94
CA LEU A 17 -5.13 -1.22 -1.15
C LEU A 17 -3.84 -0.41 -1.19
N VAL A 18 -3.68 0.51 -2.15
CA VAL A 18 -2.51 1.39 -2.23
C VAL A 18 -2.94 2.83 -2.07
N LEU A 19 -2.42 3.52 -1.05
CA LEU A 19 -2.75 4.89 -0.69
C LEU A 19 -1.52 5.79 -0.94
N SER A 20 -1.37 6.28 -2.17
CA SER A 20 -0.17 6.98 -2.65
C SER A 20 -0.06 8.46 -2.26
N ALA A 21 -0.92 8.95 -1.36
CA ALA A 21 -0.88 10.34 -0.88
C ALA A 21 0.02 10.46 0.37
N CYS A 22 0.34 11.70 0.74
CA CYS A 22 1.09 12.02 1.95
C CYS A 22 0.41 11.44 3.20
N GLN A 23 1.22 10.89 4.12
CA GLN A 23 0.81 10.59 5.50
C GLN A 23 -0.39 9.62 5.63
N THR A 24 -0.65 8.79 4.62
CA THR A 24 -1.77 7.83 4.63
C THR A 24 -1.58 6.64 5.57
N ALA A 25 -0.35 6.39 6.00
CA ALA A 25 0.01 5.44 7.05
C ALA A 25 0.50 6.13 8.34
N GLU A 26 0.51 7.46 8.39
CA GLU A 26 0.73 8.17 9.63
C GLU A 26 -0.50 8.02 10.52
N GLY A 27 -0.28 7.57 11.75
CA GLY A 27 -1.32 7.36 12.73
C GLY A 27 -1.29 8.37 13.88
N ASP A 28 -2.35 8.35 14.66
CA ASP A 28 -2.45 9.03 15.95
C ASP A 28 -2.86 8.04 17.06
N ASP A 29 -3.05 8.53 18.28
CA ASP A 29 -3.44 7.73 19.44
C ASP A 29 -4.76 6.94 19.23
N ARG A 30 -5.60 7.37 18.30
CA ARG A 30 -6.89 6.72 17.99
C ARG A 30 -6.79 5.80 16.78
N THR A 31 -5.89 6.09 15.86
CA THR A 31 -5.69 5.37 14.60
C THR A 31 -4.20 5.13 14.33
N PRO A 32 -3.54 4.17 15.02
CA PRO A 32 -2.07 4.06 15.02
C PRO A 32 -1.42 3.75 13.66
N LEU A 33 -2.21 3.35 12.66
CA LEU A 33 -1.76 2.99 11.31
C LEU A 33 -2.40 3.88 10.24
N GLY A 34 -3.01 5.01 10.64
CA GLY A 34 -3.70 5.91 9.74
C GLY A 34 -4.78 5.23 8.90
N LEU A 35 -4.93 5.67 7.65
CA LEU A 35 -5.89 5.08 6.71
C LEU A 35 -5.56 3.62 6.37
N THR A 36 -4.29 3.20 6.43
CA THR A 36 -3.95 1.78 6.21
C THR A 36 -4.55 0.88 7.29
N GLY A 37 -4.61 1.36 8.54
CA GLY A 37 -5.31 0.69 9.64
C GLY A 37 -6.83 0.62 9.45
N VAL A 38 -7.43 1.71 8.95
CA VAL A 38 -8.87 1.74 8.64
C VAL A 38 -9.21 0.76 7.51
N ALA A 39 -8.35 0.67 6.49
CA ALA A 39 -8.53 -0.27 5.39
C ALA A 39 -8.56 -1.73 5.86
N LEU A 40 -7.62 -2.10 6.75
CA LEU A 40 -7.57 -3.43 7.35
C LEU A 40 -8.81 -3.72 8.20
N GLN A 41 -9.24 -2.77 9.03
CA GLN A 41 -10.47 -2.90 9.82
C GLN A 41 -11.72 -3.03 8.93
N SER A 42 -11.69 -2.45 7.74
CA SER A 42 -12.76 -2.53 6.74
C SER A 42 -12.73 -3.82 5.90
N GLY A 43 -11.78 -4.72 6.15
CA GLY A 43 -11.69 -6.02 5.50
C GLY A 43 -10.71 -6.12 4.33
N ALA A 44 -9.89 -5.09 4.07
CA ALA A 44 -8.76 -5.25 3.17
C ALA A 44 -7.73 -6.22 3.78
N ARG A 45 -7.12 -7.07 2.96
CA ARG A 45 -6.10 -8.02 3.41
C ARG A 45 -4.73 -7.38 3.58
N GLY A 46 -4.43 -6.36 2.80
CA GLY A 46 -3.21 -5.57 2.91
C GLY A 46 -3.42 -4.13 2.45
N ALA A 47 -2.63 -3.21 2.99
CA ALA A 47 -2.65 -1.80 2.63
C ALA A 47 -1.23 -1.22 2.59
N ILE A 48 -0.93 -0.43 1.55
CA ILE A 48 0.29 0.37 1.44
C ILE A 48 -0.06 1.83 1.67
N GLY A 49 0.73 2.53 2.47
CA GLY A 49 0.58 3.97 2.69
C GLY A 49 1.90 4.62 3.12
N ALA A 50 1.93 5.95 3.10
CA ALA A 50 3.10 6.75 3.40
C ALA A 50 3.13 7.22 4.86
N LEU A 51 4.30 7.15 5.51
CA LEU A 51 4.51 7.58 6.90
C LEU A 51 4.72 9.09 7.05
N TRP A 52 5.19 9.78 6.00
CA TRP A 52 5.46 11.23 6.00
C TRP A 52 5.09 11.82 4.62
N PRO A 53 5.16 13.16 4.43
CA PRO A 53 4.95 13.77 3.11
C PRO A 53 5.90 13.21 2.06
N VAL A 54 5.38 12.93 0.87
CA VAL A 54 6.15 12.31 -0.22
C VAL A 54 6.48 13.30 -1.31
N ASP A 55 7.59 13.07 -2.00
CA ASP A 55 7.92 13.77 -3.24
C ASP A 55 7.19 13.13 -4.43
N ASP A 56 6.61 13.95 -5.31
CA ASP A 56 5.80 13.49 -6.43
C ASP A 56 6.61 12.66 -7.45
N ALA A 57 7.84 13.08 -7.76
CA ALA A 57 8.69 12.40 -8.74
C ALA A 57 9.17 11.04 -8.19
N ALA A 58 9.64 11.02 -6.93
CA ALA A 58 10.00 9.78 -6.25
C ALA A 58 8.78 8.83 -6.14
N THR A 59 7.61 9.35 -5.78
CA THR A 59 6.38 8.55 -5.66
C THR A 59 5.99 7.93 -6.98
N GLN A 60 6.05 8.68 -8.09
CA GLN A 60 5.79 8.13 -9.42
C GLN A 60 6.71 6.95 -9.74
N LEU A 61 8.01 7.07 -9.43
CA LEU A 61 8.99 6.01 -9.68
C LEU A 61 8.70 4.78 -8.81
N ILE A 62 8.43 4.96 -7.51
CA ILE A 62 8.06 3.86 -6.60
C ILE A 62 6.81 3.16 -7.10
N MET A 63 5.74 3.90 -7.41
CA MET A 63 4.46 3.32 -7.80
C MET A 63 4.59 2.56 -9.12
N ARG A 64 5.30 3.13 -10.11
CA ARG A 64 5.57 2.43 -11.37
C ARG A 64 6.28 1.10 -11.11
N ARG A 65 7.38 1.12 -10.35
CA ARG A 65 8.16 -0.08 -10.01
C ARG A 65 7.37 -1.08 -9.18
N LEU A 66 6.58 -0.62 -8.23
CA LEU A 66 5.72 -1.45 -7.39
C LEU A 66 4.72 -2.23 -8.26
N TYR A 67 3.99 -1.54 -9.15
CA TYR A 67 3.04 -2.20 -10.04
C TYR A 67 3.71 -3.09 -11.09
N GLU A 68 4.91 -2.74 -11.57
CA GLU A 68 5.72 -3.65 -12.40
C GLU A 68 6.05 -4.95 -11.64
N ASN A 69 6.54 -4.84 -10.40
CA ASN A 69 6.93 -5.98 -9.58
C ASN A 69 5.73 -6.85 -9.15
N LEU A 70 4.55 -6.25 -8.93
CA LEU A 70 3.32 -6.98 -8.59
C LEU A 70 2.79 -7.84 -9.74
N ARG A 71 3.27 -7.64 -10.97
CA ARG A 71 2.90 -8.49 -12.12
C ARG A 71 3.66 -9.81 -12.15
N ASP A 72 4.73 -9.94 -11.36
CA ASP A 72 5.44 -11.20 -11.19
C ASP A 72 4.61 -12.14 -10.29
N PRO A 73 4.10 -13.27 -10.82
CA PRO A 73 3.29 -14.20 -10.03
C PRO A 73 4.08 -14.89 -8.91
N GLY A 74 5.41 -14.81 -8.90
CA GLY A 74 6.27 -15.32 -7.82
C GLY A 74 6.62 -14.27 -6.76
N ALA A 75 6.27 -13.00 -6.97
CA ALA A 75 6.60 -11.92 -6.04
C ALA A 75 5.53 -11.75 -4.97
N THR A 76 5.95 -11.76 -3.70
CA THR A 76 5.10 -11.32 -2.61
C THR A 76 4.90 -9.81 -2.64
N LYS A 77 3.80 -9.31 -2.06
CA LYS A 77 3.54 -7.85 -1.98
C LYS A 77 4.66 -7.10 -1.28
N GLY A 78 5.21 -7.69 -0.21
CA GLY A 78 6.36 -7.13 0.50
C GLY A 78 7.62 -7.09 -0.36
N ARG A 79 7.90 -8.15 -1.13
CA ARG A 79 9.04 -8.18 -2.07
C ARG A 79 8.86 -7.16 -3.19
N ALA A 80 7.64 -7.00 -3.72
CA ALA A 80 7.36 -6.03 -4.76
C ALA A 80 7.62 -4.58 -4.30
N LEU A 81 7.19 -4.23 -3.09
CA LEU A 81 7.48 -2.93 -2.48
C LEU A 81 8.97 -2.75 -2.21
N GLN A 82 9.62 -3.74 -1.59
CA GLN A 82 11.06 -3.70 -1.31
C GLN A 82 11.88 -3.45 -2.58
N GLN A 83 11.58 -4.15 -3.67
CA GLN A 83 12.30 -3.97 -4.94
C GLN A 83 12.08 -2.57 -5.54
N ALA A 84 10.88 -1.99 -5.37
CA ALA A 84 10.62 -0.61 -5.80
C ALA A 84 11.46 0.40 -5.00
N GLN A 85 11.56 0.22 -3.67
CA GLN A 85 12.36 1.09 -2.80
C GLN A 85 13.86 0.96 -3.10
N LEU A 86 14.36 -0.27 -3.29
CA LEU A 86 15.74 -0.53 -3.67
C LEU A 86 16.10 0.05 -5.04
N ALA A 87 15.14 0.13 -5.97
CA ALA A 87 15.36 0.76 -7.27
C ALA A 87 15.66 2.26 -7.11
N LEU A 88 14.88 2.98 -6.29
CA LEU A 88 15.14 4.40 -6.01
C LEU A 88 16.42 4.61 -5.20
N LEU A 89 16.66 3.80 -4.16
CA LEU A 89 17.87 3.91 -3.33
C LEU A 89 19.16 3.85 -4.16
N ARG A 90 19.15 3.14 -5.30
CA ARG A 90 20.30 3.01 -6.21
C ARG A 90 20.46 4.19 -7.17
N GLU A 91 19.48 5.07 -7.27
CA GLU A 91 19.57 6.27 -8.10
C GLU A 91 20.23 7.40 -7.31
N PRO A 92 21.32 8.02 -7.81
CA PRO A 92 22.04 9.08 -7.09
C PRO A 92 21.20 10.29 -6.70
N ALA A 93 20.09 10.54 -7.41
CA ALA A 93 19.17 11.64 -7.11
C ALA A 93 18.27 11.37 -5.89
N TRP A 94 18.13 10.11 -5.46
CA TRP A 94 17.13 9.67 -4.49
C TRP A 94 17.73 8.86 -3.33
N THR A 95 19.00 9.07 -2.98
CA THR A 95 19.68 8.30 -1.93
C THR A 95 19.16 8.58 -0.52
N GLU A 96 18.65 9.79 -0.28
CA GLU A 96 18.11 10.16 1.03
C GLU A 96 16.85 9.34 1.37
N PRO A 97 16.75 8.77 2.60
CA PRO A 97 15.60 7.96 3.03
C PRO A 97 14.24 8.63 2.84
N TYR A 98 14.20 9.96 2.86
CA TYR A 98 13.01 10.74 2.57
C TYR A 98 12.30 10.28 1.29
N TYR A 99 13.04 9.94 0.24
CA TYR A 99 12.50 9.59 -1.07
C TYR A 99 12.03 8.14 -1.19
N TRP A 100 12.79 7.18 -0.66
CA TRP A 100 12.55 5.75 -0.89
C TRP A 100 11.90 5.01 0.28
N ALA A 101 11.98 5.54 1.50
CA ALA A 101 11.45 4.89 2.69
C ALA A 101 10.02 5.25 3.15
N PRO A 102 9.23 6.16 2.53
CA PRO A 102 7.96 6.59 3.14
C PRO A 102 6.89 5.51 3.13
N PHE A 103 6.88 4.64 2.11
CA PHE A 103 5.82 3.65 1.93
C PHE A 103 6.07 2.39 2.75
N ILE A 104 5.08 2.03 3.57
CA ILE A 104 5.05 0.76 4.30
C ILE A 104 3.89 -0.10 3.84
N LEU A 105 4.01 -1.42 4.01
CA LEU A 105 2.96 -2.39 3.80
C LEU A 105 2.47 -2.92 5.15
N VAL A 106 1.16 -2.89 5.36
CA VAL A 106 0.49 -3.40 6.56
C VAL A 106 -0.50 -4.50 6.16
N GLY A 107 -0.58 -5.58 6.94
CA GLY A 107 -1.40 -6.74 6.61
C GLY A 107 -0.68 -7.72 5.68
N ASN A 108 -1.44 -8.65 5.07
CA ASN A 108 -0.96 -9.80 4.31
C ASN A 108 0.14 -9.46 3.29
N TRP A 109 1.39 -9.63 3.71
CA TRP A 109 2.59 -9.29 2.94
C TRP A 109 3.06 -10.39 1.99
N LEU A 110 2.40 -11.56 2.03
CA LEU A 110 2.66 -12.71 1.17
C LEU A 110 2.07 -12.52 -0.24
#